data_AF-A0A238XNU4-F1
#
_entry.id   AF-A0A238XNU4-F1
#
_cell.length_a   1.000
_cell.length_b   1.000
_cell.length_c   1.000
_cell.angle_alpha   90.00
_cell.angle_beta   90.00
_cell.angle_gamma   90.00
#
_symmetry.space_group_name_H-M   'P 1'
#
loop_
_entity.id
_entity.type
_entity.pdbx_description
1 polymer ?
#
loop_
_entity_poly.entity_id
_entity_poly.type
_entity_poly.pdbx_seq_one_letter_code
_entity_poly.pdbx_strand_id
1 'polypeptide(L)'
;MEDRGFTLIELLIAVAIIFILAAVSISYYTKYKRNAEVANLQKMLTTCARQLCGDYCNNSASNQTICQFEGYNGSCKVIIDSEGIVRFENGECIYQKDSLDIKCTLNPASGKIDCWAL
;
A
#
# COMPACT_ATOMS: atom_id res chain seq x y z
N MET A 1 -15.95 3.43 -57.28
CA MET A 1 -15.78 3.57 -55.82
C MET A 1 -14.32 3.30 -55.58
N GLU A 2 -13.49 4.33 -55.44
CA GLU A 2 -12.06 4.13 -55.20
C GLU A 2 -11.86 3.65 -53.75
N ASP A 3 -11.51 2.38 -53.62
CA ASP A 3 -10.93 1.81 -52.41
C ASP A 3 -9.63 2.57 -52.10
N ARG A 4 -9.73 3.54 -51.18
CA ARG A 4 -8.57 4.17 -50.55
C ARG A 4 -7.95 3.16 -49.60
N GLY A 5 -7.13 2.28 -50.16
CA GLY A 5 -6.36 1.28 -49.43
C GLY A 5 -5.32 1.95 -48.52
N PHE A 6 -5.24 1.45 -47.29
CA PHE A 6 -4.21 1.82 -46.31
C PHE A 6 -2.83 1.48 -46.89
N THR A 7 -1.87 2.41 -46.83
CA THR A 7 -0.53 2.13 -47.34
C THR A 7 0.21 1.18 -46.38
N LEU A 8 0.96 0.22 -46.92
CA LEU A 8 1.74 -0.71 -46.11
C LEU A 8 2.78 0.03 -45.23
N ILE A 9 3.26 1.18 -45.71
CA ILE A 9 4.18 2.05 -44.99
C ILE A 9 3.50 2.78 -43.82
N GLU A 10 2.25 3.24 -43.94
CA GLU A 10 1.51 3.81 -42.82
C GLU A 10 1.35 2.81 -41.68
N LEU A 11 1.01 1.57 -42.02
CA LEU A 11 0.85 0.52 -41.02
C LEU A 11 2.19 0.20 -40.33
N LEU A 12 3.29 0.19 -41.09
CA LEU A 12 4.63 -0.05 -40.55
C LEU A 12 5.06 1.05 -39.58
N ILE A 13 4.83 2.31 -39.90
CA ILE A 13 5.16 3.45 -39.02
C ILE A 13 4.27 3.43 -37.77
N ALA A 14 2.97 3.15 -37.93
CA ALA A 14 2.05 3.06 -36.79
C ALA A 14 2.48 1.98 -35.79
N VAL A 15 2.83 0.79 -36.29
CA VAL A 15 3.33 -0.32 -35.46
C VAL A 15 4.65 0.05 -34.78
N ALA A 16 5.56 0.72 -35.48
CA ALA A 16 6.82 1.19 -34.91
C ALA A 16 6.61 2.16 -33.73
N ILE A 17 5.66 3.08 -33.83
CA ILE A 17 5.33 4.03 -32.75
C ILE A 17 4.71 3.30 -31.54
N ILE A 18 3.79 2.36 -31.78
CA ILE A 18 3.15 1.59 -30.70
C ILE A 18 4.20 0.79 -29.89
N PHE A 19 5.21 0.22 -30.55
CA PHE A 19 6.30 -0.49 -29.87
C PHE A 19 7.12 0.42 -28.95
N ILE A 20 7.42 1.66 -29.37
CA ILE A 20 8.15 2.62 -28.54
C ILE A 20 7.32 3.01 -27.31
N LEU A 21 6.02 3.29 -27.48
CA LEU A 21 5.13 3.68 -26.37
C LEU A 21 4.92 2.54 -25.36
N ALA A 22 4.79 1.30 -25.85
CA ALA A 22 4.63 0.12 -25.01
C ALA A 22 5.87 -0.13 -24.13
N ALA A 23 7.07 0.04 -24.68
CA ALA A 23 8.32 -0.17 -23.94
C ALA A 23 8.47 0.79 -22.74
N VAL A 24 8.09 2.06 -22.90
CA VAL A 24 8.24 3.07 -21.83
C VAL A 24 7.19 2.88 -20.72
N SER A 25 5.98 2.45 -21.06
CA SER A 25 4.83 2.42 -20.14
C SER A 25 4.96 1.42 -18.99
N ILE A 26 5.73 0.34 -19.17
CA ILE A 26 5.85 -0.76 -18.20
C ILE A 26 6.50 -0.30 -16.89
N SER A 27 7.56 0.50 -16.96
CA SER A 27 8.32 0.91 -15.76
C SER A 27 7.53 1.89 -14.89
N TYR A 28 6.75 2.79 -15.49
CA TYR A 28 5.96 3.77 -14.73
C TYR A 28 4.85 3.09 -13.92
N TYR A 29 4.14 2.15 -14.52
CA TYR A 29 3.00 1.48 -13.88
C TYR A 29 3.38 0.77 -12.58
N THR A 30 4.56 0.15 -12.52
CA THR A 30 5.02 -0.58 -11.32
C THR A 30 5.25 0.35 -10.13
N LYS A 31 5.83 1.54 -10.34
CA LYS A 31 6.06 2.53 -9.26
C LYS A 31 4.75 3.08 -8.70
N TYR A 32 3.78 3.41 -9.56
CA TYR A 32 2.48 3.90 -9.11
C TYR A 32 1.72 2.85 -8.31
N LYS A 33 1.74 1.59 -8.76
CA LYS A 33 1.15 0.47 -8.01
C LYS A 33 1.78 0.33 -6.63
N ARG A 34 3.12 0.30 -6.53
CA ARG A 34 3.82 0.19 -5.24
C ARG A 34 3.38 1.28 -4.26
N ASN A 35 3.37 2.53 -4.69
CA ASN A 35 2.97 3.65 -3.83
C ASN A 35 1.49 3.58 -3.43
N ALA A 36 0.62 3.11 -4.32
CA ALA A 36 -0.80 2.90 -4.01
C ALA A 36 -0.99 1.82 -2.94
N GLU A 37 -0.23 0.72 -3.00
CA GLU A 37 -0.27 -0.35 -2.00
C GLU A 37 0.22 0.14 -0.63
N VAL A 38 1.33 0.89 -0.58
CA VAL A 38 1.82 1.50 0.67
C VAL A 38 0.76 2.42 1.28
N ALA A 39 0.15 3.29 0.48
CA ALA A 39 -0.90 4.20 0.96
C ALA A 39 -2.17 3.46 1.40
N ASN A 40 -2.52 2.35 0.74
CA ASN A 40 -3.65 1.51 1.12
C ASN A 40 -3.39 0.85 2.48
N LEU A 41 -2.24 0.20 2.63
CA LEU A 41 -1.85 -0.44 3.88
C LEU A 41 -1.80 0.55 5.05
N GLN A 42 -1.23 1.75 4.84
CA GLN A 42 -1.20 2.81 5.84
C GLN A 42 -2.61 3.18 6.32
N LYS A 43 -3.59 3.28 5.40
CA LYS A 43 -4.99 3.54 5.75
C LYS A 43 -5.61 2.39 6.54
N MET A 44 -5.42 1.15 6.09
CA MET A 44 -5.93 -0.04 6.77
C MET A 44 -5.38 -0.17 8.19
N LEU A 45 -4.07 0.05 8.36
CA LEU A 45 -3.40 0.02 9.65
C LEU A 45 -3.87 1.16 10.56
N THR A 46 -4.08 2.35 10.01
CA THR A 46 -4.68 3.48 10.75
C THR A 46 -6.08 3.15 11.23
N THR A 47 -6.92 2.53 10.40
CA THR A 47 -8.27 2.10 10.80
C THR A 47 -8.21 1.07 11.91
N CYS A 48 -7.33 0.07 11.80
CA CYS A 48 -7.15 -0.96 12.83
C CYS A 48 -6.71 -0.36 14.18
N ALA A 49 -5.72 0.55 14.17
CA ALA A 49 -5.29 1.25 15.38
C ALA A 49 -6.40 2.11 16.00
N ARG A 50 -7.22 2.78 15.16
CA ARG A 50 -8.37 3.57 15.63
C ARG A 50 -9.48 2.70 16.22
N GLN A 51 -9.71 1.52 15.65
CA GLN A 51 -10.67 0.57 16.20
C GLN A 51 -10.24 0.13 17.60
N LEU A 52 -8.97 -0.23 17.79
CA LEU A 52 -8.44 -0.54 19.13
C LEU A 52 -8.64 0.61 20.11
N CYS A 53 -8.37 1.85 19.69
CA CYS A 53 -8.63 3.02 20.55
C CYS A 53 -10.11 3.16 20.90
N GLY A 54 -11.00 2.93 19.94
CA GLY A 54 -12.45 2.95 20.16
C GLY A 54 -12.89 1.89 21.17
N ASP A 55 -12.40 0.67 21.02
CA ASP A 55 -12.71 -0.46 21.91
C ASP A 55 -12.18 -0.18 23.34
N TYR A 56 -10.95 0.32 23.45
CA TYR A 56 -10.33 0.71 24.72
C TYR A 56 -11.10 1.82 25.43
N CYS A 57 -11.53 2.87 24.71
CA CYS A 57 -12.36 3.94 25.25
C CYS A 57 -13.76 3.47 25.65
N ASN A 58 -14.29 2.42 25.01
CA ASN A 58 -15.60 1.84 25.31
C ASN A 58 -15.55 0.84 26.48
N ASN A 59 -14.51 0.88 27.31
CA ASN A 59 -14.32 0.03 28.50
C ASN A 59 -14.26 -1.48 28.19
N SER A 60 -14.00 -1.83 26.93
CA SER A 60 -13.62 -3.18 26.54
C SER A 60 -12.12 -3.28 26.84
N ALA A 61 -11.73 -3.96 27.92
CA ALA A 61 -10.36 -4.00 28.47
C ALA A 61 -9.25 -4.52 27.50
N SER A 62 -9.55 -4.68 26.22
CA SER A 62 -8.64 -5.00 25.14
C SER A 62 -7.71 -3.82 24.88
N ASN A 63 -6.49 -3.90 25.39
CA ASN A 63 -5.41 -2.95 25.13
C ASN A 63 -4.50 -3.40 23.96
N GLN A 64 -4.88 -4.44 23.23
CA GLN A 64 -4.11 -4.95 22.11
C GLN A 64 -5.02 -5.50 21.02
N THR A 65 -4.60 -5.35 19.76
CA THR A 65 -5.22 -6.00 18.61
C THR A 65 -4.17 -6.44 17.61
N ILE A 66 -4.49 -7.46 16.82
CA ILE A 66 -3.65 -7.93 15.73
C ILE A 66 -4.26 -7.41 14.43
N CYS A 67 -3.54 -6.52 13.76
CA CYS A 67 -3.90 -6.01 12.45
C CYS A 67 -3.36 -6.96 11.38
N GLN A 68 -4.25 -7.77 10.80
CA GLN A 68 -3.97 -8.63 9.67
C GLN A 68 -4.95 -8.30 8.55
N PHE A 69 -4.45 -8.24 7.32
CA PHE A 69 -5.21 -7.77 6.17
C PHE A 69 -5.18 -8.81 5.06
N GLU A 70 -6.31 -9.05 4.41
CA GLU A 70 -6.36 -9.96 3.26
C GLU A 70 -5.49 -9.43 2.12
N GLY A 71 -4.73 -10.33 1.49
CA GLY A 71 -3.79 -9.99 0.41
C GLY A 71 -2.44 -9.43 0.88
N TYR A 72 -2.18 -9.39 2.19
CA TYR A 72 -0.86 -9.10 2.75
C TYR A 72 -0.41 -10.26 3.63
N ASN A 73 0.84 -10.66 3.49
CA ASN A 73 1.50 -11.58 4.41
C ASN A 73 2.13 -10.77 5.55
N GLY A 74 2.00 -11.25 6.78
CA GLY A 74 2.41 -10.55 7.99
C GLY A 74 1.24 -10.02 8.82
N SER A 75 1.56 -9.67 10.06
CA SER A 75 0.60 -9.09 11.01
C SER A 75 1.31 -8.07 11.89
N CYS A 76 0.55 -7.09 12.37
CA CYS A 76 1.05 -6.02 13.22
C CYS A 76 0.27 -6.05 14.52
N LYS A 77 0.96 -6.29 15.65
CA LYS A 77 0.31 -6.14 16.95
C LYS A 77 0.38 -4.67 17.37
N VAL A 78 -0.79 -4.06 17.46
CA VAL A 78 -0.96 -2.70 17.96
C VAL A 78 -1.39 -2.81 19.42
N ILE A 79 -0.72 -2.08 20.28
CA ILE A 79 -0.95 -2.07 21.72
C ILE A 79 -1.24 -0.65 22.21
N ILE A 80 -1.98 -0.55 23.29
CA ILE A 80 -2.15 0.65 24.10
C ILE A 80 -1.38 0.40 25.39
N ASP A 81 -0.36 1.22 25.61
CA ASP A 81 0.49 1.13 26.80
C ASP A 81 -0.27 1.53 28.08
N SER A 82 0.32 1.31 29.25
CA SER A 82 -0.19 1.79 30.54
C SER A 82 -0.37 3.31 30.59
N GLU A 83 0.34 4.05 29.73
CA GLU A 83 0.19 5.50 29.54
C GLU A 83 -0.97 5.89 28.60
N GLY A 84 -1.72 4.94 28.04
CA GLY A 84 -2.79 5.20 27.08
C GLY A 84 -2.30 5.56 25.66
N ILE A 85 -1.00 5.35 25.38
CA ILE A 85 -0.38 5.67 24.09
C ILE A 85 -0.42 4.44 23.18
N VAL A 86 -0.86 4.64 21.95
CA VAL A 86 -0.85 3.60 20.91
C VAL A 86 0.58 3.37 20.42
N ARG A 87 1.00 2.11 20.37
CA ARG A 87 2.34 1.68 19.91
C ARG A 87 2.23 0.40 19.08
N PHE A 88 3.23 0.13 18.27
CA PHE A 88 3.45 -1.21 17.72
C PHE A 88 4.29 -2.01 18.72
N GLU A 89 3.92 -3.26 18.99
CA GLU A 89 4.60 -4.10 20.01
C GLU A 89 6.12 -4.18 19.74
N ASN A 90 6.51 -4.33 18.48
CA ASN A 90 7.91 -4.41 18.06
C ASN A 90 8.48 -3.08 17.54
N GLY A 91 7.78 -1.95 17.75
CA GLY A 91 8.16 -0.62 17.23
C GLY A 91 7.95 -0.41 15.72
N GLU A 92 7.92 -1.49 14.96
CA GLU A 92 7.67 -1.50 13.52
C GLU A 92 6.76 -2.66 13.12
N CYS A 93 6.12 -2.50 11.96
CA CYS A 93 5.30 -3.53 11.34
C CYS A 93 5.72 -3.73 9.90
N ILE A 94 5.88 -4.99 9.50
CA ILE A 94 6.32 -5.37 8.17
C ILE A 94 5.22 -6.22 7.53
N TYR A 95 4.81 -5.82 6.34
CA TYR A 95 3.86 -6.56 5.52
C TYR A 95 4.49 -6.84 4.16
N GLN A 96 4.17 -7.99 3.59
CA GLN A 96 4.62 -8.37 2.26
C GLN A 96 3.42 -8.55 1.34
N LYS A 97 3.50 -7.99 0.14
CA LYS A 97 2.53 -8.20 -0.94
C LYS A 97 3.29 -8.48 -2.23
N ASP A 98 3.04 -9.64 -2.82
CA ASP A 98 3.80 -10.14 -3.98
C ASP A 98 5.31 -10.20 -3.68
N SER A 99 6.11 -9.29 -4.27
CA SER A 99 7.55 -9.14 -4.03
C SER A 99 7.89 -7.75 -3.46
N LEU A 100 6.92 -7.11 -2.81
CA LEU A 100 7.04 -5.80 -2.18
C LEU A 100 6.94 -5.96 -0.67
N ASP A 101 8.02 -5.65 0.04
CA ASP A 101 8.00 -5.52 1.49
C ASP A 101 7.68 -4.07 1.87
N ILE A 102 6.74 -3.88 2.80
CA ILE A 102 6.26 -2.58 3.25
C ILE A 102 6.50 -2.50 4.74
N LYS A 103 7.32 -1.53 5.15
CA LYS A 103 7.60 -1.23 6.56
C LYS A 103 6.77 -0.04 7.01
N CYS A 104 6.14 -0.18 8.16
CA CYS A 104 5.35 0.85 8.81
C CYS A 104 5.87 1.12 10.22
N THR A 105 5.94 2.39 10.60
CA THR A 105 6.26 2.84 11.95
C THR A 105 5.18 3.76 12.47
N LEU A 106 5.00 3.79 13.79
CA LEU A 106 4.08 4.71 14.45
C LEU A 106 4.90 5.74 15.20
N ASN A 107 4.71 7.02 14.88
CA ASN A 107 5.28 8.10 15.65
C ASN A 107 4.37 8.38 16.87
N PRO A 108 4.79 8.02 18.10
CA PRO A 108 3.94 8.13 19.28
C PRO A 108 3.63 9.58 19.65
N ALA A 109 4.47 10.54 19.26
CA ALA A 109 4.26 11.95 19.55
C ALA A 109 3.16 12.57 18.67
N SER A 110 3.01 12.10 17.43
CA SER A 110 2.01 12.63 16.49
C SER A 110 0.82 11.71 16.24
N GLY A 111 0.86 10.46 16.75
CA GLY A 111 -0.14 9.43 16.44
C GLY A 111 -0.24 9.10 14.95
N LYS A 112 0.80 9.42 14.17
CA LYS A 112 0.83 9.23 12.71
C LYS A 112 1.53 7.93 12.40
N ILE A 113 0.93 7.14 11.52
CA ILE A 113 1.54 5.95 10.94
C ILE A 113 2.21 6.37 9.64
N ASP A 114 3.48 6.05 9.51
CA ASP A 114 4.29 6.30 8.32
C ASP A 114 4.74 4.95 7.75
N CYS A 115 4.47 4.74 6.45
CA CYS A 115 4.76 3.49 5.77
C CYS A 115 5.56 3.76 4.49
N TRP A 116 6.50 2.88 4.18
CA TRP A 116 7.28 2.92 2.93
C TRP A 116 7.60 1.51 2.44
N ALA A 117 7.78 1.39 1.13
CA ALA A 117 8.27 0.17 0.50
C ALA A 117 9.79 0.05 0.69
N LEU A 118 10.27 -1.18 0.97
CA LEU A 118 11.69 -1.54 1.05
C LEU A 118 12.26 -1.88 -0.33
#